data_AF-A0A925DSL1-F1
#
_entry.id   AF-A0A925DSL1-F1
#
_cell.length_a   1.000
_cell.length_b   1.000
_cell.length_c   1.000
_cell.angle_alpha   90.00
_cell.angle_beta   90.00
_cell.angle_gamma   90.00
#
_symmetry.space_group_name_H-M   'P 1'
#
loop_
_entity.id
_entity.type
_entity.pdbx_description
1 polymer ?
#
loop_
_entity_poly.entity_id
_entity_poly.type
_entity_poly.pdbx_seq_one_letter_code
_entity_poly.pdbx_strand_id
1 'polypeptide(L)'
;AGYAASIYKRGIKLVQVPTSVLGMVDAAIGGKNGVDVGPFKNMVGTVYQPDFLLFDYSFLNTLPDEEWVNGFAEIIKHACIKDAEFFSFLASKSFNDFKNDPLLLAALIEKNVAIKTGIVLQDEFETGDRKLLNFGHTIGHAIENVHNLSHGHAISIGMVAASKISQEINHFDSASAQKIVDLLQQYQLPISLSFDKENIWEMLLMDKKRSNDSMSFILLDSIGSAVVKPIALAELKDLIDKCL
;
A
#
# COMPACT_ATOMS: atom_id res chain seq x y z
N ALA A 1 9.40 7.61 -15.11
CA ALA A 1 9.07 7.48 -16.55
C ALA A 1 7.70 8.07 -16.88
N GLY A 2 6.60 7.62 -16.25
CA GLY A 2 5.27 8.08 -16.65
C GLY A 2 5.00 9.58 -16.42
N TYR A 3 5.58 10.22 -15.39
CA TYR A 3 5.48 11.68 -15.22
C TYR A 3 6.18 12.42 -16.38
N ALA A 4 7.34 11.93 -16.83
CA ALA A 4 8.01 12.51 -17.99
C ALA A 4 7.17 12.33 -19.26
N ALA A 5 6.55 11.17 -19.46
CA ALA A 5 5.69 10.90 -20.61
C ALA A 5 4.45 11.81 -20.65
N SER A 6 3.85 12.14 -19.49
CA SER A 6 2.66 12.98 -19.42
C SER A 6 2.94 14.46 -19.75
N ILE A 7 4.14 14.97 -19.44
CA ILE A 7 4.48 16.39 -19.66
C ILE A 7 5.30 16.62 -20.93
N TYR A 8 6.08 15.63 -21.38
CA TYR A 8 6.93 15.78 -22.56
C TYR A 8 6.07 15.99 -23.80
N LYS A 9 6.27 17.13 -24.49
CA LYS A 9 5.43 17.58 -25.61
C LYS A 9 3.92 17.57 -25.31
N ARG A 10 3.53 17.78 -24.05
CA ARG A 10 2.14 17.73 -23.55
C ARG A 10 1.50 16.33 -23.62
N GLY A 11 2.32 15.28 -23.62
CA GLY A 11 1.86 13.90 -23.59
C GLY A 11 2.44 13.09 -24.76
N ILE A 12 3.07 11.97 -24.42
CA ILE A 12 3.48 10.92 -25.37
C ILE A 12 3.04 9.55 -24.86
N LYS A 13 2.89 8.59 -25.78
CA LYS A 13 2.54 7.22 -25.44
C LYS A 13 3.47 6.63 -24.40
N LEU A 14 2.90 5.91 -23.45
CA LEU A 14 3.60 5.28 -22.34
C LEU A 14 3.32 3.77 -22.34
N VAL A 15 4.38 2.98 -22.37
CA VAL A 15 4.32 1.55 -22.07
C VAL A 15 5.06 1.31 -20.77
N GLN A 16 4.50 0.49 -19.90
CA GLN A 16 5.16 0.08 -18.67
C GLN A 16 5.50 -1.41 -18.72
N VAL A 17 6.74 -1.73 -18.37
CA VAL A 17 7.28 -3.08 -18.29
C VAL A 17 7.80 -3.27 -16.86
N PRO A 18 6.91 -3.53 -15.88
CA PRO A 18 7.34 -3.68 -14.50
C PRO A 18 8.23 -4.92 -14.32
N THR A 19 9.32 -4.77 -13.58
CA THR A 19 10.35 -5.81 -13.36
C THR A 19 10.45 -6.27 -11.91
N SER A 20 9.58 -5.78 -11.03
CA SER A 20 9.48 -6.19 -9.63
C SER A 20 8.05 -6.61 -9.29
N VAL A 21 7.87 -7.38 -8.22
CA VAL A 21 6.54 -7.74 -7.71
C VAL A 21 5.73 -6.48 -7.43
N LEU A 22 6.30 -5.51 -6.70
CA LEU A 22 5.67 -4.23 -6.40
C LEU A 22 5.23 -3.49 -7.67
N GLY A 23 6.07 -3.48 -8.70
CA GLY A 23 5.75 -2.88 -10.00
C GLY A 23 4.55 -3.56 -10.66
N MET A 24 4.52 -4.89 -10.68
CA MET A 24 3.47 -5.67 -11.34
C MET A 24 2.13 -5.60 -10.61
N VAL A 25 2.15 -5.59 -9.27
CA VAL A 25 0.92 -5.70 -8.47
C VAL A 25 0.36 -4.33 -8.06
N ASP A 26 1.18 -3.29 -8.05
CA ASP A 26 0.78 -1.97 -7.59
C ASP A 26 1.30 -0.84 -8.49
N ALA A 27 2.60 -0.51 -8.43
CA ALA A 27 3.09 0.79 -8.90
C ALA A 27 2.84 1.08 -10.39
N ALA A 28 2.78 0.05 -11.25
CA ALA A 28 2.53 0.25 -12.67
C ALA A 28 1.07 0.53 -13.03
N ILE A 29 0.14 0.29 -12.09
CA ILE A 29 -1.30 0.31 -12.33
C ILE A 29 -1.93 1.57 -11.76
N GLY A 30 -2.79 2.19 -12.56
CA GLY A 30 -3.67 3.29 -12.16
C GLY A 30 -3.09 4.68 -12.36
N GLY A 31 -1.98 4.81 -13.08
CA GLY A 31 -1.56 6.07 -13.70
C GLY A 31 -1.10 7.17 -12.74
N LYS A 32 -0.96 6.91 -11.43
CA LYS A 32 -0.36 7.87 -10.50
C LYS A 32 1.13 7.93 -10.76
N ASN A 33 1.59 9.04 -11.33
CA ASN A 33 3.00 9.26 -11.62
C ASN A 33 3.47 10.51 -10.89
N GLY A 34 4.58 10.43 -10.17
CA GLY A 34 5.10 11.57 -9.43
C GLY A 34 6.61 11.54 -9.28
N VAL A 35 7.12 12.63 -8.71
CA VAL A 35 8.50 12.78 -8.25
C VAL A 35 8.49 13.40 -6.86
N ASP A 36 9.49 13.05 -6.07
CA ASP A 36 9.70 13.62 -4.74
C ASP A 36 10.24 15.05 -4.85
N VAL A 37 9.84 15.92 -3.92
CA VAL A 37 10.33 17.30 -3.85
C VAL A 37 10.81 17.58 -2.43
N GLY A 38 12.14 17.57 -2.24
CA GLY A 38 12.73 17.66 -0.90
C GLY A 38 12.28 16.48 -0.03
N PRO A 39 11.73 16.71 1.17
CA PRO A 39 11.25 15.64 2.05
C PRO A 39 9.84 15.11 1.68
N PHE A 40 9.19 15.65 0.65
CA PHE A 40 7.81 15.32 0.32
C PHE A 40 7.73 14.27 -0.80
N LYS A 41 7.19 13.10 -0.47
CA LYS A 41 6.98 11.98 -1.40
C LYS A 41 5.91 12.29 -2.44
N ASN A 42 6.18 11.97 -3.71
CA ASN A 42 5.22 12.07 -4.82
C ASN A 42 4.49 13.43 -4.92
N MET A 43 5.11 14.51 -4.43
CA MET A 43 4.47 15.83 -4.28
C MET A 43 4.09 16.47 -5.61
N VAL A 44 4.89 16.27 -6.65
CA VAL A 44 4.62 16.79 -8.00
C VAL A 44 4.38 15.61 -8.93
N GLY A 45 3.24 15.61 -9.62
CA GLY A 45 2.85 14.47 -10.44
C GLY A 45 1.63 14.71 -11.32
N THR A 46 1.22 13.65 -12.01
CA THR A 46 0.06 13.59 -12.89
C THR A 46 -0.64 12.24 -12.76
N VAL A 47 -1.96 12.22 -12.95
CA VAL A 47 -2.69 10.99 -13.27
C VAL A 47 -2.64 10.81 -14.79
N TYR A 48 -1.86 9.84 -15.26
CA TYR A 48 -1.63 9.54 -16.68
C TYR A 48 -1.47 8.02 -16.88
N GLN A 49 -2.43 7.41 -17.55
CA GLN A 49 -2.45 5.96 -17.77
C GLN A 49 -1.43 5.53 -18.81
N PRO A 50 -0.79 4.36 -18.66
CA PRO A 50 -0.05 3.74 -19.75
C PRO A 50 -1.01 3.25 -20.85
N ASP A 51 -0.58 3.31 -22.11
CA ASP A 51 -1.26 2.70 -23.25
C ASP A 51 -1.18 1.16 -23.19
N PHE A 52 -0.14 0.62 -22.56
CA PHE A 52 0.08 -0.82 -22.45
C PHE A 52 0.92 -1.18 -21.21
N LEU A 53 0.59 -2.33 -20.62
CA LEU A 53 1.31 -2.96 -19.51
C LEU A 53 1.80 -4.33 -19.97
N LEU A 54 3.12 -4.54 -20.02
CA LEU A 54 3.72 -5.82 -20.38
C LEU A 54 4.23 -6.53 -19.14
N PHE A 55 3.57 -7.62 -18.78
CA PHE A 55 3.95 -8.43 -17.62
C PHE A 55 4.78 -9.62 -18.10
N ASP A 56 6.09 -9.50 -18.00
CA ASP A 56 7.03 -10.60 -18.26
C ASP A 56 7.58 -11.11 -16.92
N TYR A 57 7.07 -12.26 -16.48
CA TYR A 57 7.46 -12.84 -15.19
C TYR A 57 8.92 -13.32 -15.16
N SER A 58 9.60 -13.45 -16.31
CA SER A 58 11.00 -13.85 -16.35
C SER A 58 11.93 -12.82 -15.68
N PHE A 59 11.53 -11.55 -15.59
CA PHE A 59 12.26 -10.53 -14.82
C PHE A 59 12.36 -10.86 -13.32
N LEU A 60 11.39 -11.61 -12.79
CA LEU A 60 11.35 -11.97 -11.38
C LEU A 60 12.38 -13.07 -11.03
N ASN A 61 12.94 -13.77 -12.03
CA ASN A 61 13.97 -14.79 -11.82
C ASN A 61 15.27 -14.22 -11.25
N THR A 62 15.56 -12.95 -11.52
CA THR A 62 16.76 -12.24 -11.02
C THR A 62 16.42 -11.27 -9.90
N LEU A 63 15.16 -11.18 -9.48
CA LEU A 63 14.73 -10.25 -8.45
C LEU A 63 15.20 -10.73 -7.07
N PRO A 64 15.91 -9.91 -6.29
CA PRO A 64 16.34 -10.25 -4.94
C PRO A 64 15.15 -10.58 -4.02
N ASP A 65 15.36 -11.46 -3.05
CA ASP A 65 14.30 -11.89 -2.11
C ASP A 65 13.72 -10.74 -1.30
N GLU A 66 14.54 -9.75 -0.94
CA GLU A 66 14.09 -8.53 -0.27
C GLU A 66 13.05 -7.74 -1.09
N GLU A 67 13.15 -7.75 -2.42
CA GLU A 67 12.18 -7.09 -3.30
C GLU A 67 10.91 -7.92 -3.52
N TRP A 68 10.99 -9.25 -3.34
CA TRP A 68 9.81 -10.09 -3.22
C TRP A 68 9.04 -9.74 -1.94
N VAL A 69 9.74 -9.74 -0.80
CA VAL A 69 9.17 -9.36 0.51
C VAL A 69 8.52 -7.97 0.43
N ASN A 70 9.26 -6.99 -0.10
CA ASN A 70 8.79 -5.63 -0.33
C ASN A 70 7.46 -5.57 -1.12
N GLY A 71 7.36 -6.30 -2.24
CA GLY A 71 6.16 -6.32 -3.07
C GLY A 71 4.96 -7.01 -2.44
N PHE A 72 5.17 -8.00 -1.58
CA PHE A 72 4.08 -8.73 -0.92
C PHE A 72 3.28 -7.87 0.08
N ALA A 73 3.86 -6.78 0.59
CA ALA A 73 3.12 -5.84 1.44
C ALA A 73 1.87 -5.29 0.74
N GLU A 74 1.97 -4.94 -0.54
CA GLU A 74 0.84 -4.42 -1.32
C GLU A 74 -0.18 -5.49 -1.67
N ILE A 75 0.27 -6.73 -1.90
CA ILE A 75 -0.61 -7.86 -2.17
C ILE A 75 -1.48 -8.16 -0.93
N ILE A 76 -0.84 -8.22 0.24
CA ILE A 76 -1.52 -8.43 1.52
C ILE A 76 -2.46 -7.26 1.80
N LYS A 77 -2.04 -6.01 1.56
CA LYS A 77 -2.89 -4.82 1.70
C LYS A 77 -4.18 -4.95 0.89
N HIS A 78 -4.09 -5.28 -0.40
CA HIS A 78 -5.28 -5.43 -1.26
C HIS A 78 -6.22 -6.53 -0.77
N ALA A 79 -5.69 -7.65 -0.31
CA ALA A 79 -6.49 -8.71 0.30
C ALA A 79 -7.20 -8.22 1.56
N CYS A 80 -6.50 -7.54 2.48
CA CYS A 80 -7.07 -6.98 3.70
C CYS A 80 -8.27 -6.06 3.44
N ILE A 81 -8.23 -5.25 2.38
CA ILE A 81 -9.26 -4.23 2.12
C ILE A 81 -10.44 -4.69 1.27
N LYS A 82 -10.29 -5.77 0.48
CA LYS A 82 -11.31 -6.17 -0.51
C LYS A 82 -11.57 -7.66 -0.69
N ASP A 83 -10.71 -8.55 -0.20
CA ASP A 83 -10.87 -9.97 -0.52
C ASP A 83 -10.36 -10.91 0.59
N ALA A 84 -11.30 -11.40 1.42
CA ALA A 84 -11.03 -12.31 2.52
C ALA A 84 -10.60 -13.71 2.07
N GLU A 85 -11.09 -14.17 0.92
CA GLU A 85 -10.69 -15.46 0.34
C GLU A 85 -9.26 -15.39 -0.16
N PHE A 86 -8.90 -14.28 -0.82
CA PHE A 86 -7.53 -14.03 -1.25
C PHE A 86 -6.58 -13.91 -0.06
N PHE A 87 -6.99 -13.25 1.02
CA PHE A 87 -6.21 -13.23 2.27
C PHE A 87 -5.97 -14.65 2.81
N SER A 88 -7.01 -15.47 2.86
CA SER A 88 -6.92 -16.87 3.32
C SER A 88 -6.02 -17.72 2.42
N PHE A 89 -6.08 -17.48 1.11
CA PHE A 89 -5.19 -18.11 0.13
C PHE A 89 -3.72 -17.74 0.38
N LEU A 90 -3.42 -16.46 0.59
CA LEU A 90 -2.06 -15.99 0.93
C LEU A 90 -1.55 -16.63 2.22
N ALA A 91 -2.41 -16.79 3.24
CA ALA A 91 -2.07 -17.46 4.48
C ALA A 91 -1.72 -18.95 4.31
N SER A 92 -2.24 -19.59 3.26
CA SER A 92 -1.92 -21.00 2.93
C SER A 92 -0.62 -21.18 2.11
N LYS A 93 0.08 -20.08 1.78
CA LYS A 93 1.26 -20.05 0.89
C LYS A 93 2.39 -19.23 1.47
N SER A 94 3.61 -19.53 1.04
CA SER A 94 4.80 -18.70 1.25
C SER A 94 5.19 -18.02 -0.07
N PHE A 95 6.00 -16.96 -0.03
CA PHE A 95 6.51 -16.36 -1.27
C PHE A 95 7.35 -17.35 -2.10
N ASN A 96 7.98 -18.35 -1.46
CA ASN A 96 8.74 -19.39 -2.15
C ASN A 96 7.84 -20.31 -2.99
N ASP A 97 6.58 -20.54 -2.59
CA ASP A 97 5.64 -21.31 -3.40
C ASP A 97 5.39 -20.62 -4.74
N PHE A 98 5.24 -19.29 -4.74
CA PHE A 98 5.06 -18.51 -5.96
C PHE A 98 6.35 -18.43 -6.80
N LYS A 99 7.52 -18.31 -6.18
CA LYS A 99 8.80 -18.32 -6.90
C LYS A 99 9.04 -19.63 -7.67
N ASN A 100 8.56 -20.75 -7.13
CA ASN A 100 8.80 -22.08 -7.68
C ASN A 100 7.72 -22.56 -8.67
N ASP A 101 6.59 -21.85 -8.78
CA ASP A 101 5.47 -22.20 -9.65
C ASP A 101 5.03 -20.99 -10.50
N PRO A 102 5.45 -20.91 -11.78
CA PRO A 102 5.09 -19.81 -12.67
C PRO A 102 3.58 -19.64 -12.90
N LEU A 103 2.80 -20.73 -12.87
CA LEU A 103 1.34 -20.66 -13.04
C LEU A 103 0.69 -20.09 -11.79
N LEU A 104 1.17 -20.50 -10.61
CA LEU A 104 0.71 -19.95 -9.34
C LEU A 104 1.05 -18.46 -9.21
N LEU A 105 2.25 -18.06 -9.65
CA LEU A 105 2.69 -16.67 -9.70
C LEU A 105 1.82 -15.82 -10.63
N ALA A 106 1.52 -16.33 -11.83
CA ALA A 106 0.64 -15.65 -12.77
C ALA A 106 -0.75 -15.42 -12.15
N ALA A 107 -1.34 -16.45 -11.54
CA ALA A 107 -2.64 -16.36 -10.89
C ALA A 107 -2.64 -15.38 -9.71
N LEU A 108 -1.56 -15.34 -8.91
CA LEU A 108 -1.38 -14.38 -7.82
C LEU A 108 -1.41 -12.94 -8.35
N ILE A 109 -0.59 -12.64 -9.36
CA ILE A 109 -0.46 -11.31 -9.93
C ILE A 109 -1.79 -10.89 -10.57
N GLU A 110 -2.39 -11.74 -11.42
CA GLU A 110 -3.69 -11.46 -12.06
C GLU A 110 -4.79 -11.15 -11.04
N LYS A 111 -4.89 -11.96 -9.97
CA LYS A 111 -5.87 -11.75 -8.91
C LYS A 111 -5.70 -10.39 -8.24
N ASN A 112 -4.46 -10.01 -7.91
CA ASN A 112 -4.18 -8.72 -7.30
C ASN A 112 -4.45 -7.54 -8.27
N VAL A 113 -4.00 -7.67 -9.53
CA VAL A 113 -4.25 -6.68 -10.57
C VAL A 113 -5.75 -6.44 -10.75
N ALA A 114 -6.57 -7.50 -10.72
CA ALA A 114 -8.01 -7.37 -10.81
C ALA A 114 -8.60 -6.54 -9.66
N ILE A 115 -8.13 -6.73 -8.42
CA ILE A 115 -8.57 -5.93 -7.25
C ILE A 115 -8.23 -4.46 -7.47
N LYS A 116 -6.96 -4.14 -7.75
CA LYS A 116 -6.52 -2.75 -7.91
C LYS A 116 -7.20 -2.08 -9.10
N THR A 117 -7.28 -2.76 -10.23
CA THR A 117 -7.91 -2.23 -11.45
C THR A 117 -9.40 -1.99 -11.23
N GLY A 118 -10.10 -2.89 -10.53
CA GLY A 118 -11.51 -2.71 -10.17
C GLY A 118 -11.76 -1.42 -9.38
N ILE A 119 -10.89 -1.11 -8.41
CA ILE A 119 -10.95 0.14 -7.63
C ILE A 119 -10.61 1.36 -8.50
N VAL A 120 -9.53 1.29 -9.29
CA VAL A 120 -9.06 2.40 -10.12
C VAL A 120 -10.09 2.78 -11.19
N LEU A 121 -10.74 1.80 -11.82
CA LEU A 121 -11.77 2.05 -12.84
C LEU A 121 -13.01 2.76 -12.28
N GLN A 122 -13.29 2.57 -10.98
CA GLN A 122 -14.41 3.24 -10.31
C GLN A 122 -14.06 4.66 -9.86
N ASP A 123 -12.79 4.93 -9.53
CA ASP A 123 -12.34 6.21 -8.98
C ASP A 123 -10.91 6.55 -9.41
N GLU A 124 -10.72 6.91 -10.68
CA GLU A 124 -9.40 7.17 -11.25
C GLU A 124 -8.66 8.33 -10.54
N PHE A 125 -9.37 9.36 -10.08
CA PHE A 125 -8.74 10.55 -9.49
C PHE A 125 -8.65 10.52 -7.96
N GLU A 126 -8.97 9.39 -7.32
CA GLU A 126 -8.91 9.22 -5.86
C GLU A 126 -9.76 10.23 -5.07
N THR A 127 -11.00 10.39 -5.48
CA THR A 127 -11.97 11.24 -4.80
C THR A 127 -12.77 10.47 -3.74
N GLY A 128 -12.90 9.15 -3.87
CA GLY A 128 -13.66 8.23 -3.01
C GLY A 128 -12.89 6.95 -2.71
N ASP A 129 -13.43 5.81 -3.16
CA ASP A 129 -13.00 4.45 -2.79
C ASP A 129 -11.54 4.11 -3.17
N ARG A 130 -10.93 4.81 -4.12
CA ARG A 130 -9.51 4.58 -4.43
C ARG A 130 -8.60 4.90 -3.24
N LYS A 131 -9.07 5.72 -2.29
CA LYS A 131 -8.38 5.96 -1.01
C LYS A 131 -8.17 4.69 -0.20
N LEU A 132 -9.01 3.64 -0.37
CA LEU A 132 -8.83 2.35 0.33
C LEU A 132 -7.47 1.71 0.01
N LEU A 133 -6.90 1.99 -1.17
CA LEU A 133 -5.55 1.54 -1.53
C LEU A 133 -4.46 2.15 -0.63
N ASN A 134 -4.77 3.15 0.20
CA ASN A 134 -3.86 3.76 1.15
C ASN A 134 -3.97 3.13 2.56
N PHE A 135 -4.55 1.93 2.71
CA PHE A 135 -4.49 1.18 3.97
C PHE A 135 -3.02 0.98 4.40
N GLY A 136 -2.73 1.35 5.65
CA GLY A 136 -1.37 1.39 6.19
C GLY A 136 -0.48 2.54 5.70
N HIS A 137 -0.81 3.23 4.62
CA HIS A 137 0.08 4.22 3.99
C HIS A 137 0.22 5.52 4.78
N THR A 138 -0.81 5.96 5.50
CA THR A 138 -0.74 7.20 6.30
C THR A 138 0.42 7.14 7.29
N ILE A 139 0.49 6.08 8.10
CA ILE A 139 1.57 5.86 9.06
C ILE A 139 2.81 5.33 8.36
N GLY A 140 2.65 4.43 7.38
CA GLY A 140 3.75 3.83 6.64
C GLY A 140 4.66 4.87 5.97
N HIS A 141 4.11 5.83 5.23
CA HIS A 141 4.92 6.89 4.61
C HIS A 141 5.63 7.78 5.64
N ALA A 142 5.02 8.03 6.80
CA ALA A 142 5.69 8.77 7.87
C ALA A 142 6.92 8.00 8.38
N ILE A 143 6.80 6.68 8.59
CA ILE A 143 7.91 5.81 9.00
C ILE A 143 8.97 5.71 7.89
N GLU A 144 8.55 5.54 6.63
CA GLU A 144 9.44 5.43 5.46
C GLU A 144 10.37 6.65 5.38
N ASN A 145 9.80 7.85 5.51
CA ASN A 145 10.55 9.10 5.42
C ASN A 145 11.52 9.31 6.58
N VAL A 146 11.14 8.92 7.81
CA VAL A 146 11.98 9.11 8.99
C VAL A 146 13.14 8.10 9.04
N HIS A 147 12.90 6.86 8.62
CA HIS A 147 13.83 5.74 8.82
C HIS A 147 14.49 5.20 7.54
N ASN A 148 14.15 5.74 6.37
CA ASN A 148 14.64 5.26 5.06
C ASN A 148 14.43 3.74 4.88
N LEU A 149 13.27 3.23 5.33
CA LEU A 149 12.87 1.85 5.08
C LEU A 149 12.47 1.65 3.61
N SER A 150 12.51 0.41 3.13
CA SER A 150 11.82 0.05 1.89
C SER A 150 10.31 0.26 2.06
N HIS A 151 9.66 0.62 0.96
CA HIS A 151 8.22 0.95 0.91
C HIS A 151 7.37 -0.10 1.62
N GLY A 152 7.45 -1.36 1.18
CA GLY A 152 6.66 -2.47 1.73
C GLY A 152 6.90 -2.73 3.21
N HIS A 153 8.12 -2.53 3.71
CA HIS A 153 8.42 -2.64 5.14
C HIS A 153 7.72 -1.54 5.95
N ALA A 154 7.71 -0.31 5.43
CA ALA A 154 7.03 0.79 6.09
C ALA A 154 5.50 0.59 6.05
N ILE A 155 4.95 0.14 4.90
CA ILE A 155 3.53 -0.16 4.74
C ILE A 155 3.09 -1.31 5.64
N SER A 156 3.90 -2.36 5.84
CA SER A 156 3.54 -3.47 6.73
C SER A 156 3.40 -3.03 8.18
N ILE A 157 4.33 -2.20 8.69
CA ILE A 157 4.20 -1.60 10.03
C ILE A 157 2.97 -0.69 10.10
N GLY A 158 2.76 0.12 9.05
CA GLY A 158 1.58 0.96 8.93
C GLY A 158 0.26 0.19 8.96
N MET A 159 0.19 -0.99 8.32
CA MET A 159 -0.97 -1.87 8.35
C MET A 159 -1.23 -2.43 9.76
N VAL A 160 -0.19 -2.77 10.52
CA VAL A 160 -0.34 -3.20 11.92
C VAL A 160 -0.94 -2.07 12.77
N ALA A 161 -0.40 -0.85 12.64
CA ALA A 161 -0.92 0.31 13.35
C ALA A 161 -2.37 0.64 12.93
N ALA A 162 -2.67 0.63 11.63
CA ALA A 162 -4.01 0.87 11.11
C ALA A 162 -5.01 -0.21 11.55
N SER A 163 -4.56 -1.47 11.68
CA SER A 163 -5.38 -2.55 12.22
C SER A 163 -5.75 -2.29 13.67
N LYS A 164 -4.78 -1.88 14.52
CA LYS A 164 -5.05 -1.51 15.92
C LYS A 164 -6.01 -0.33 16.04
N ILE A 165 -5.82 0.71 15.23
CA ILE A 165 -6.75 1.86 15.18
C ILE A 165 -8.15 1.41 14.73
N SER A 166 -8.24 0.45 13.82
CA SER A 166 -9.52 -0.15 13.41
C SER A 166 -10.20 -0.90 14.58
N GLN A 167 -9.45 -1.48 15.52
CA GLN A 167 -10.03 -2.10 16.72
C GLN A 167 -10.69 -1.05 17.61
N GLU A 168 -10.04 0.10 17.77
CA GLU A 168 -10.53 1.20 18.61
C GLU A 168 -11.75 1.90 18.00
N ILE A 169 -11.78 2.11 16.68
CA ILE A 169 -12.83 2.91 16.02
C ILE A 169 -13.94 2.05 15.40
N ASN A 170 -13.58 0.95 14.74
CA ASN A 170 -14.52 0.10 13.99
C ASN A 170 -14.87 -1.20 14.73
N HIS A 171 -14.34 -1.41 15.95
CA HIS A 171 -14.45 -2.68 16.67
C HIS A 171 -13.93 -3.88 15.86
N PHE A 172 -12.92 -3.64 15.01
CA PHE A 172 -12.23 -4.70 14.30
C PHE A 172 -11.69 -5.74 15.29
N ASP A 173 -11.97 -7.01 15.05
CA ASP A 173 -11.74 -8.04 16.07
C ASP A 173 -10.25 -8.37 16.23
N SER A 174 -9.83 -8.61 17.48
CA SER A 174 -8.41 -8.87 17.81
C SER A 174 -7.86 -10.14 17.16
N ALA A 175 -8.71 -11.13 16.88
CA ALA A 175 -8.26 -12.35 16.22
C ALA A 175 -7.92 -12.09 14.75
N SER A 176 -8.72 -11.28 14.05
CA SER A 176 -8.45 -10.83 12.68
C SER A 176 -7.24 -9.91 12.61
N ALA A 177 -7.08 -8.99 13.56
CA ALA A 177 -5.86 -8.18 13.65
C ALA A 177 -4.62 -9.05 13.81
N GLN A 178 -4.67 -10.08 14.66
CA GLN A 178 -3.55 -11.02 14.83
C GLN A 178 -3.27 -11.82 13.55
N LYS A 179 -4.30 -12.24 12.80
CA LYS A 179 -4.10 -12.92 11.50
C LYS A 179 -3.32 -12.06 10.50
N ILE A 180 -3.56 -10.74 10.48
CA ILE A 180 -2.82 -9.81 9.62
C ILE A 180 -1.34 -9.78 10.03
N VAL A 181 -1.07 -9.69 11.33
CA VAL A 181 0.30 -9.72 11.89
C VAL A 181 1.00 -11.03 11.52
N ASP A 182 0.34 -12.17 11.73
CA ASP A 182 0.90 -13.49 11.43
C ASP A 182 1.22 -13.64 9.95
N LEU A 183 0.32 -13.17 9.07
CA LEU A 183 0.54 -13.19 7.62
C LEU A 183 1.72 -12.30 7.21
N LEU A 184 1.84 -11.10 7.77
CA LEU A 184 2.98 -10.23 7.49
C LEU A 184 4.31 -10.89 7.88
N GLN A 185 4.38 -11.50 9.07
CA GLN A 185 5.56 -12.23 9.53
C GLN A 185 5.88 -13.45 8.66
N GLN A 186 4.87 -14.19 8.22
CA GLN A 186 5.02 -15.33 7.31
C GLN A 186 5.69 -14.92 5.98
N TYR A 187 5.44 -13.70 5.50
CA TYR A 187 6.08 -13.12 4.31
C TYR A 187 7.33 -12.29 4.65
N GLN A 188 7.89 -12.45 5.85
CA GLN A 188 9.13 -11.81 6.33
C GLN A 188 9.06 -10.28 6.40
N LEU A 189 7.86 -9.71 6.43
CA LEU A 189 7.65 -8.27 6.57
C LEU A 189 7.77 -7.84 8.04
N PRO A 190 8.38 -6.68 8.33
CA PRO A 190 8.43 -6.15 9.68
C PRO A 190 7.04 -5.72 10.15
N ILE A 191 6.73 -6.00 11.41
CA ILE A 191 5.44 -5.68 12.04
C ILE A 191 5.55 -4.58 13.10
N SER A 192 6.77 -4.18 13.44
CA SER A 192 7.05 -3.12 14.40
C SER A 192 8.41 -2.49 14.11
N LEU A 193 8.58 -1.27 14.56
CA LEU A 193 9.86 -0.56 14.62
C LEU A 193 9.82 0.34 15.86
N SER A 194 10.94 0.48 16.56
CA SER A 194 11.05 1.49 17.61
C SER A 194 11.30 2.86 16.97
N PHE A 195 10.40 3.80 17.18
CA PHE A 195 10.51 5.16 16.69
C PHE A 195 9.91 6.16 17.68
N ASP A 196 10.28 7.41 17.49
CA ASP A 196 9.75 8.55 18.24
C ASP A 196 8.38 8.94 17.66
N LYS A 197 7.31 8.83 18.47
CA LYS A 197 5.93 9.04 18.04
C LYS A 197 5.69 10.49 17.66
N GLU A 198 6.36 11.42 18.33
CA GLU A 198 6.32 12.84 18.04
C GLU A 198 6.85 13.13 16.62
N ASN A 199 7.93 12.47 16.19
CA ASN A 199 8.45 12.63 14.83
C ASN A 199 7.45 12.11 13.77
N ILE A 200 6.78 10.99 14.04
CA ILE A 200 5.73 10.46 13.16
C ILE A 200 4.56 11.45 13.08
N TRP A 201 4.13 11.99 14.22
CA TRP A 201 3.06 12.99 14.28
C TRP A 201 3.40 14.26 13.49
N GLU A 202 4.61 14.79 13.66
CA GLU A 202 5.06 15.97 12.90
C GLU A 202 5.06 15.71 11.39
N MET A 203 5.53 14.54 10.96
CA MET A 203 5.51 14.16 9.54
C MET A 203 4.10 14.05 8.97
N LEU A 204 3.16 13.49 9.74
CA LEU A 204 1.74 13.44 9.35
C LEU A 204 1.12 14.82 9.17
N LEU A 205 1.49 15.79 10.01
CA LEU A 205 1.07 17.18 9.88
C LEU A 205 1.71 17.87 8.67
N MET A 206 2.97 17.55 8.35
CA MET A 206 3.68 18.12 7.20
C MET A 206 3.07 17.71 5.86
N ASP A 207 2.62 16.45 5.73
CA ASP A 207 1.94 15.94 4.54
C ASP A 207 0.62 16.68 4.26
N LYS A 208 0.06 17.36 5.27
CA LYS A 208 -1.16 18.16 5.15
C LYS A 208 -1.01 19.58 5.66
N LYS A 209 -0.22 20.40 4.96
CA LYS A 209 -0.25 21.88 5.09
C LYS A 209 -1.55 22.55 4.60
N ARG A 210 -2.68 21.83 4.52
CA ARG A 210 -3.98 22.34 4.04
C ARG A 210 -5.11 22.06 5.03
N SER A 211 -5.29 22.98 5.98
CA SER A 211 -6.58 23.56 6.42
C SER A 211 -7.79 22.64 6.64
N ASN A 212 -7.63 21.43 7.17
CA ASN A 212 -8.73 20.62 7.69
C ASN A 212 -8.35 20.02 9.04
N ASP A 213 -9.24 20.14 10.03
CA ASP A 213 -9.07 19.59 11.39
C ASP A 213 -9.21 18.06 11.45
N SER A 214 -9.27 17.39 10.29
CA SER A 214 -9.41 15.94 10.19
C SER A 214 -8.63 15.33 9.03
N MET A 215 -8.29 14.06 9.18
CA MET A 215 -7.56 13.26 8.21
C MET A 215 -8.41 12.05 7.81
N SER A 216 -8.61 11.84 6.50
CA SER A 216 -9.16 10.58 6.00
C SER A 216 -8.20 9.44 6.32
N PHE A 217 -8.70 8.44 7.03
CA PHE A 217 -7.98 7.26 7.45
C PHE A 217 -8.71 6.01 6.96
N ILE A 218 -7.97 4.98 6.60
CA ILE A 218 -8.52 3.73 6.09
C ILE A 218 -8.56 2.74 7.24
N LEU A 219 -9.75 2.26 7.55
CA LEU A 219 -10.02 1.37 8.67
C LEU A 219 -10.68 0.09 8.17
N LEU A 220 -10.38 -1.03 8.82
CA LEU A 220 -10.99 -2.32 8.53
C LEU A 220 -12.28 -2.48 9.31
N ASP A 221 -13.33 -2.96 8.64
CA ASP A 221 -14.53 -3.49 9.30
C ASP A 221 -14.39 -5.00 9.55
N SER A 222 -13.77 -5.69 8.59
CA SER A 222 -13.37 -7.10 8.65
C SER A 222 -12.23 -7.34 7.65
N ILE A 223 -11.55 -8.48 7.71
CA ILE A 223 -10.61 -8.84 6.64
C ILE A 223 -11.42 -8.97 5.33
N GLY A 224 -10.97 -8.25 4.30
CA GLY A 224 -11.65 -8.15 3.02
C GLY A 224 -12.65 -7.00 2.91
N SER A 225 -12.80 -6.17 3.96
CA SER A 225 -13.68 -5.00 3.94
C SER A 225 -13.09 -3.83 4.70
N ALA A 226 -12.94 -2.70 4.01
CA ALA A 226 -12.41 -1.46 4.57
C ALA A 226 -13.27 -0.25 4.22
N VAL A 227 -13.19 0.78 5.05
CA VAL A 227 -13.91 2.05 4.91
C VAL A 227 -12.96 3.23 5.09
N VAL A 228 -13.26 4.33 4.40
CA VAL A 228 -12.58 5.62 4.60
C VAL A 228 -13.37 6.41 5.64
N LYS A 229 -12.75 6.74 6.78
CA LYS A 229 -13.34 7.61 7.80
C LYS A 229 -12.50 8.86 8.04
N PRO A 230 -13.09 10.05 8.15
CA PRO A 230 -12.38 11.21 8.69
C PRO A 230 -12.17 11.02 10.19
N ILE A 231 -10.93 11.16 10.65
CA ILE A 231 -10.58 11.17 12.08
C ILE A 231 -10.09 12.58 12.43
N ALA A 232 -10.59 13.17 13.50
CA ALA A 232 -10.13 14.48 13.96
C ALA A 232 -8.65 14.41 14.36
N LEU A 233 -7.87 15.46 14.10
CA LEU A 233 -6.42 15.43 14.36
C LEU A 233 -6.09 15.19 15.84
N ALA A 234 -6.87 15.76 16.76
CA ALA A 234 -6.70 15.52 18.20
C ALA A 234 -6.91 14.04 18.55
N GLU A 235 -7.99 13.44 18.05
CA GLU A 235 -8.30 12.02 18.25
C GLU A 235 -7.23 11.12 17.60
N LEU A 236 -6.77 11.46 16.40
CA LEU A 236 -5.72 10.70 15.71
C LEU A 236 -4.41 10.71 16.50
N LYS A 237 -4.06 11.84 17.14
CA LYS A 237 -2.87 11.91 17.99
C LYS A 237 -2.97 10.96 19.18
N ASP A 238 -4.09 10.98 19.89
CA ASP A 238 -4.33 10.07 21.03
C ASP A 238 -4.28 8.59 20.59
N LEU A 239 -4.82 8.28 19.41
CA LEU A 239 -4.76 6.95 18.82
C LEU A 239 -3.33 6.54 18.47
N ILE A 240 -2.52 7.46 17.94
CA ILE A 240 -1.10 7.21 17.65
C ILE A 240 -0.35 6.87 18.92
N ASP A 241 -0.54 7.64 19.98
CA ASP A 241 0.12 7.42 21.27
C ASP A 241 -0.28 6.09 21.93
N LYS A 242 -1.53 5.65 21.70
CA LYS A 242 -2.07 4.39 22.23
C LYS A 242 -1.69 3.17 21.40
N CYS A 243 -1.70 3.26 20.07
CA CYS A 243 -1.64 2.11 19.17
C CYS A 243 -0.24 1.82 18.62
N LEU A 244 0.61 2.85 18.45
CA LEU A 244 2.01 2.70 18.04
C LEU A 244 2.91 2.59 19.27
#